data_AF-A0A6F8YZN3-F1
#
_entry.id   AF-A0A6F8YZN3-F1
#
_cell.length_a   1.000
_cell.length_b   1.000
_cell.length_c   1.000
_cell.angle_alpha   90.00
_cell.angle_beta   90.00
_cell.angle_gamma   90.00
#
_symmetry.space_group_name_H-M   'P 1'
#
loop_
_entity.id
_entity.type
_entity.pdbx_description
1 polymer ?
#
loop_
_entity_poly.entity_id
_entity_poly.type
_entity_poly.pdbx_seq_one_letter_code
_entity_poly.pdbx_strand_id
1 'polypeptide(L)'
;MKPEIQNLLGNSGGVPVLADPAAITDAKSKELIDNFNKVTSTDGLAFYPDWPAPGYYDVLVAGTQHLINGTKSADAVLDEIAKPYDDNLTSLGK
;
A
#
# COMPACT_ATOMS: atom_id res chain seq x y z
N MET A 1 -3.03 4.87 -23.13
CA MET A 1 -2.41 6.12 -22.63
C MET A 1 -1.32 6.54 -23.62
N LYS A 2 -1.10 7.84 -23.85
CA LYS A 2 -0.09 8.30 -24.83
C LYS A 2 1.33 8.27 -24.22
N PRO A 3 2.38 7.87 -24.97
CA PRO A 3 3.75 7.73 -24.45
C PRO A 3 4.31 9.02 -23.81
N GLU A 4 4.05 10.18 -24.41
CA GLU A 4 4.52 11.46 -23.88
C GLU A 4 3.95 11.78 -22.49
N ILE A 5 2.71 11.35 -22.22
CA ILE A 5 2.07 11.53 -20.91
C ILE A 5 2.65 10.56 -19.88
N GLN A 6 3.01 9.34 -20.28
CA GLN A 6 3.68 8.38 -19.39
C GLN A 6 5.08 8.86 -19.01
N ASN A 7 5.81 9.42 -19.98
CA ASN A 7 7.14 9.97 -19.73
C ASN A 7 7.07 11.21 -18.81
N LEU A 8 6.09 12.10 -19.01
CA LEU A 8 5.86 13.23 -18.12
C LEU A 8 5.48 12.78 -16.71
N LEU A 9 4.57 11.79 -16.60
CA LEU A 9 4.15 11.21 -15.32
C LEU A 9 5.36 10.63 -14.57
N GLY A 10 6.17 9.83 -15.25
CA GLY A 10 7.38 9.25 -14.68
C GLY A 10 8.35 10.32 -14.18
N ASN A 11 8.68 11.32 -15.00
CA ASN A 11 9.57 12.41 -14.58
C ASN A 11 8.98 13.34 -13.49
N SER A 12 7.68 13.26 -13.23
CA SER A 12 7.00 14.02 -12.16
C SER A 12 6.87 13.22 -10.87
N GLY A 13 7.56 12.08 -10.72
CA GLY A 13 7.50 11.22 -9.54
C GLY A 13 6.32 10.25 -9.51
N GLY A 14 5.63 10.06 -10.64
CA GLY A 14 4.59 9.05 -10.79
C GLY A 14 5.15 7.69 -11.18
N VAL A 15 4.31 6.65 -11.04
CA VAL A 15 4.60 5.30 -11.54
C VAL A 15 3.85 5.11 -12.87
N PRO A 16 4.53 5.19 -14.01
CA PRO A 16 3.91 4.99 -15.31
C PRO A 16 3.65 3.50 -15.56
N VAL A 17 2.56 3.19 -16.27
CA VAL A 17 2.23 1.82 -16.67
C VAL A 17 3.18 1.35 -17.77
N LEU A 18 3.56 2.25 -18.68
CA LEU A 18 4.32 1.95 -19.91
C LEU A 18 5.19 3.14 -20.35
N ALA A 19 5.93 3.79 -19.44
CA ALA A 19 6.93 4.79 -19.87
C ALA A 19 8.14 4.11 -20.52
N ASP A 20 8.82 4.84 -21.40
CA ASP A 20 10.15 4.45 -21.85
C ASP A 20 11.16 4.74 -20.73
N PRO A 21 11.86 3.73 -20.16
CA PRO A 21 12.86 3.96 -19.11
C PRO A 21 14.01 4.87 -19.53
N ALA A 22 14.29 4.98 -20.82
CA ALA A 22 15.29 5.90 -21.37
C ALA A 22 14.80 7.36 -21.37
N ALA A 23 13.49 7.59 -21.31
CA ALA A 23 12.89 8.92 -21.26
C ALA A 23 12.75 9.46 -19.83
N ILE A 24 13.08 8.68 -18.80
CA ILE A 24 13.11 9.12 -17.40
C ILE A 24 14.50 9.65 -17.06
N THR A 25 14.59 10.96 -16.89
CA THR A 25 15.85 11.67 -16.65
C THR A 25 16.01 12.11 -15.20
N ASP A 26 14.92 12.30 -14.45
CA ASP A 26 14.99 12.57 -13.02
C ASP A 26 15.49 11.33 -12.26
N ALA A 27 16.57 11.50 -11.48
CA ALA A 27 17.26 10.40 -10.84
C ALA A 27 16.40 9.68 -9.79
N LYS A 28 15.61 10.43 -9.01
CA LYS A 28 14.73 9.84 -7.97
C LYS A 28 13.56 9.10 -8.58
N SER A 29 12.99 9.67 -9.64
CA SER A 29 11.92 9.03 -10.40
C SER A 29 12.41 7.76 -11.07
N LYS A 30 13.63 7.75 -11.61
CA LYS A 30 14.25 6.55 -12.17
C LYS A 30 14.40 5.46 -11.12
N GLU A 31 14.93 5.79 -9.93
CA GLU A 31 15.04 4.85 -8.82
C GLU A 31 13.68 4.31 -8.37
N LEU A 32 12.66 5.16 -8.22
CA LEU A 32 11.29 4.76 -7.89
C LEU A 32 10.75 3.73 -8.89
N ILE A 33 10.87 4.03 -10.19
CA ILE A 33 10.34 3.20 -11.26
C ILE A 33 11.11 1.87 -11.36
N ASP A 34 12.43 1.90 -11.23
CA ASP A 34 13.27 0.69 -11.24
C ASP A 34 12.90 -0.23 -10.06
N ASN A 35 12.70 0.33 -8.86
CA ASN A 35 12.24 -0.42 -7.69
C ASN A 35 10.83 -0.99 -7.89
N PHE A 36 9.89 -0.20 -8.41
CA PHE A 36 8.54 -0.66 -8.72
C PHE A 36 8.55 -1.83 -9.71
N ASN A 37 9.32 -1.71 -10.80
CA ASN A 37 9.47 -2.76 -11.81
C ASN A 37 10.08 -4.03 -11.20
N LYS A 38 11.09 -3.89 -10.34
CA LYS A 38 11.70 -5.01 -9.63
C LYS A 38 10.69 -5.75 -8.75
N VAL A 39 9.94 -5.05 -7.90
CA VAL A 39 8.95 -5.69 -7.01
C VAL A 39 7.80 -6.31 -7.81
N THR A 40 7.35 -5.65 -8.87
CA THR A 40 6.28 -6.17 -9.75
C THR A 40 6.73 -7.43 -10.48
N SER A 41 7.99 -7.50 -10.93
CA SER A 41 8.54 -8.66 -11.64
C SER A 41 8.58 -9.95 -10.80
N THR A 42 8.51 -9.82 -9.47
CA THR A 42 8.49 -10.94 -8.53
C THR A 42 7.13 -11.17 -7.90
N ASP A 43 6.05 -10.62 -8.48
CA ASP A 43 4.69 -10.67 -7.91
C ASP A 43 4.64 -10.16 -6.46
N GLY A 44 5.48 -9.17 -6.13
CA GLY A 44 5.67 -8.69 -4.76
C GLY A 44 4.67 -7.62 -4.31
N LEU A 45 3.72 -7.24 -5.17
CA LEU A 45 2.69 -6.25 -4.86
C LEU A 45 1.33 -6.93 -4.69
N ALA A 46 0.73 -6.76 -3.51
CA ALA A 46 -0.64 -7.19 -3.26
C ALA A 46 -1.61 -6.00 -3.43
N PHE A 47 -2.80 -6.26 -4.00
CA PHE A 47 -3.88 -5.28 -4.05
C PHE A 47 -4.63 -5.24 -2.71
N TYR A 48 -4.86 -4.06 -2.12
CA TYR A 48 -5.48 -3.92 -0.80
C TYR A 48 -6.67 -2.94 -0.83
N PRO A 49 -7.89 -3.40 -1.15
CA PRO A 49 -9.08 -2.56 -1.01
C PRO A 49 -9.58 -2.45 0.44
N ASP A 50 -9.17 -3.39 1.33
CA ASP A 50 -9.44 -3.39 2.79
C ASP A 50 -8.88 -4.66 3.48
N TRP A 51 -7.80 -5.25 3.01
CA TRP A 51 -7.33 -6.53 3.57
C TRP A 51 -6.76 -6.40 5.00
N PRO A 52 -6.97 -7.42 5.88
CA PRO A 52 -7.66 -8.70 5.68
C PRO A 52 -9.18 -8.70 5.91
N ALA A 53 -9.84 -7.56 6.17
CA ALA A 53 -11.28 -7.50 6.44
C ALA A 53 -11.87 -6.12 6.13
N PRO A 54 -13.14 -6.00 5.70
CA PRO A 54 -13.70 -4.70 5.34
C PRO A 54 -13.46 -3.58 6.35
N GLY A 55 -12.90 -2.45 5.89
CA GLY A 55 -12.53 -1.31 6.73
C GLY A 55 -11.25 -1.48 7.58
N TYR A 56 -10.43 -2.53 7.36
CA TYR A 56 -9.29 -2.82 8.25
C TYR A 56 -8.24 -1.71 8.34
N TYR A 57 -8.04 -0.96 7.26
CA TYR A 57 -7.07 0.13 7.26
C TYR A 57 -7.43 1.20 8.30
N ASP A 58 -8.71 1.51 8.48
CA ASP A 58 -9.16 2.47 9.50
C ASP A 58 -8.88 1.96 10.92
N VAL A 59 -9.04 0.66 11.14
CA VAL A 59 -8.70 -0.01 12.41
C VAL A 59 -7.20 0.09 12.69
N LEU A 60 -6.35 -0.21 11.70
CA LEU A 60 -4.90 -0.11 11.83
C LEU A 60 -4.45 1.32 12.11
N VAL A 61 -5.02 2.30 11.41
CA VAL A 61 -4.72 3.73 11.59
C VAL A 61 -5.14 4.19 12.98
N ALA A 62 -6.35 3.86 13.42
CA ALA A 62 -6.86 4.23 14.75
C ALA A 62 -6.05 3.57 15.87
N GLY A 63 -5.80 2.26 15.78
CA GLY A 63 -4.99 1.52 16.75
C GLY A 63 -3.56 2.08 16.87
N THR A 64 -2.94 2.43 15.75
CA THR A 64 -1.61 3.07 15.74
C THR A 64 -1.63 4.44 16.43
N GLN A 65 -2.65 5.26 16.16
CA GLN A 65 -2.82 6.55 16.83
C GLN A 65 -3.03 6.37 18.34
N HIS A 66 -3.83 5.39 18.76
CA HIS A 66 -4.05 5.08 20.16
C HIS A 66 -2.77 4.68 20.88
N LEU A 67 -1.93 3.88 20.23
CA LEU A 67 -0.64 3.44 20.77
C LEU A 67 0.32 4.63 20.94
N ILE A 68 0.50 5.44 19.89
CA ILE A 68 1.44 6.57 19.90
C ILE A 68 1.01 7.64 20.91
N ASN A 69 -0.30 7.88 21.03
CA ASN A 69 -0.84 8.85 21.98
C ASN A 69 -0.91 8.30 23.41
N GLY A 70 -0.62 7.02 23.64
CA GLY A 70 -0.72 6.37 24.94
C GLY A 70 -2.14 6.26 25.49
N THR A 71 -3.17 6.39 24.65
CA THR A 71 -4.57 6.31 25.07
C THR A 71 -5.06 4.88 25.25
N LYS A 72 -4.33 3.89 24.70
CA LYS A 72 -4.53 2.46 24.93
C LYS A 72 -3.19 1.78 25.21
N SER A 73 -3.20 0.70 25.97
CA SER A 73 -2.03 -0.18 26.12
C SER A 73 -1.75 -0.91 24.81
N ALA A 74 -0.54 -1.47 24.68
CA ALA A 74 -0.19 -2.31 23.53
C ALA A 74 -1.17 -3.49 23.37
N ASP A 75 -1.51 -4.18 24.47
CA ASP A 75 -2.45 -5.30 24.46
C ASP A 75 -3.85 -4.90 23.97
N ALA A 76 -4.35 -3.74 24.43
CA ALA A 76 -5.67 -3.25 24.00
C ALA A 76 -5.70 -2.87 22.50
N VAL A 77 -4.57 -2.42 21.94
CA VAL A 77 -4.43 -2.17 20.50
C VAL A 77 -4.36 -3.48 19.72
N LEU A 78 -3.67 -4.50 20.25
CA LEU A 78 -3.65 -5.83 19.64
C LEU A 78 -5.06 -6.45 19.57
N ASP A 79 -5.84 -6.34 20.65
CA ASP A 79 -7.24 -6.80 20.69
C ASP A 79 -8.12 -6.07 19.65
N GLU A 80 -7.94 -4.75 19.52
CA GLU A 80 -8.65 -3.92 18.55
C GLU A 80 -8.35 -4.32 17.10
N ILE A 81 -7.11 -4.66 16.80
CA ILE A 81 -6.69 -5.12 15.46
C ILE A 81 -7.20 -6.55 15.19
N ALA A 82 -7.14 -7.44 16.19
CA ALA A 82 -7.53 -8.84 16.03
C ALA A 82 -9.04 -9.01 15.79
N LYS A 83 -9.87 -8.28 16.54
CA LYS A 83 -11.32 -8.43 16.51
C LYS A 83 -11.97 -8.41 15.11
N PRO A 84 -11.77 -7.37 14.26
CA PRO A 84 -12.39 -7.33 12.95
C PRO A 84 -11.87 -8.41 12.00
N TYR A 85 -10.64 -8.89 12.19
CA TYR A 85 -10.12 -10.04 11.44
C TYR A 85 -10.86 -11.32 11.83
N ASP A 86 -10.98 -11.60 13.13
CA ASP A 86 -11.66 -12.79 13.64
C ASP A 86 -13.16 -12.79 13.33
N ASP A 87 -13.82 -11.62 13.44
CA ASP A 87 -15.22 -11.42 13.09
C ASP A 87 -15.43 -11.68 11.57
N ASN A 88 -14.55 -11.16 10.72
CA ASN A 88 -14.61 -11.39 9.27
C ASN A 88 -14.35 -12.87 8.92
N LEU A 89 -13.32 -13.49 9.51
CA LEU A 89 -13.01 -14.90 9.30
C LEU A 89 -14.19 -15.80 9.70
N THR A 90 -14.86 -15.48 10.79
CA THR A 90 -16.07 -16.17 11.24
C THR A 90 -17.22 -16.00 10.24
N SER A 91 -17.38 -14.80 9.68
CA SER A 91 -18.47 -14.48 8.74
C SER A 91 -18.37 -15.20 7.40
N LEU A 92 -17.15 -15.56 6.97
CA LEU A 92 -16.93 -16.20 5.67
C LEU A 92 -17.40 -17.66 5.61
N GLY A 93 -17.65 -18.31 6.76
CA GLY A 93 -17.99 -19.74 6.80
C GLY A 93 -16.83 -20.62 6.32
N LYS A 94 -16.84 -21.91 6.67
CA LYS A 94 -15.87 -22.87 6.12
C LYS A 94 -16.37 -23.46 4.81
#